data_AF-A0A5B0SHG2-F1
#
_entry.id   AF-A0A5B0SHG2-F1
#
_cell.length_a   1.000
_cell.length_b   1.000
_cell.length_c   1.000
_cell.angle_alpha   90.00
_cell.angle_beta   90.00
_cell.angle_gamma   90.00
#
_symmetry.space_group_name_H-M   'P 1'
#
loop_
_entity.id
_entity.type
_entity.pdbx_description
1 polymer ?
#
loop_
_entity_poly.entity_id
_entity_poly.type
_entity_poly.pdbx_seq_one_letter_code
_entity_poly.pdbx_strand_id
1 'polypeptide(L)'
;MPGSLPLPVSSSADRLRGSSIAGHRLRLTSLSALLFARARTTNLAVLILSTICCLSLYLNLRSIFSITSFRSQLDFRPSEPPFSPFRTHPVSPSFSQFTRLVIVPGHAIYIGANPALHDPLDPKEWILEPYQARHPPSSIGAFIKHIQTAANTVSSDPSALLVYSGGQTRPQANQSTEAGSYSRLANQMGLHDKFSLGALQATTEDFALDSWTNLIYSVARFKEYTGSYPKQITVIGHAVKAKRFNELHRKAMKWPEERFKYIGIDPIDLNQFASTSTTKEISDLKDIESSMIQGEKKVYLEFEKDLYGCNLSLMEKRKKRNGFRRFHPYLISNPDIRGLLDWCPINGIDEYEGTLPWA
;
A
#
# COMPACT_ATOMS: atom_id res chain seq x y z
N MET A 1 -27.63 64.83 -56.30
CA MET A 1 -27.22 63.43 -56.10
C MET A 1 -28.15 62.86 -55.06
N PRO A 2 -29.07 61.98 -55.51
CA PRO A 2 -30.46 61.96 -55.08
C PRO A 2 -30.56 61.27 -53.71
N GLY A 3 -31.41 61.70 -52.80
CA GLY A 3 -32.79 62.13 -53.01
C GLY A 3 -33.68 61.04 -52.41
N SER A 4 -34.80 61.29 -51.77
CA SER A 4 -35.55 62.52 -51.49
C SER A 4 -36.93 62.00 -51.11
N LEU A 5 -37.45 62.39 -49.94
CA LEU A 5 -38.89 62.59 -49.69
C LEU A 5 -39.79 61.32 -49.81
N PRO A 6 -41.09 61.38 -49.46
CA PRO A 6 -41.73 61.98 -48.29
C PRO A 6 -42.72 61.00 -47.60
N LEU A 7 -43.32 61.45 -46.49
CA LEU A 7 -44.65 61.07 -45.99
C LEU A 7 -45.71 62.06 -46.57
N PRO A 8 -47.05 61.89 -46.48
CA PRO A 8 -47.91 60.72 -46.19
C PRO A 8 -49.23 60.69 -47.04
N VAL A 9 -50.16 59.76 -46.70
CA VAL A 9 -51.65 59.74 -46.94
C VAL A 9 -52.13 59.60 -48.41
N SER A 10 -52.92 58.59 -48.79
CA SER A 10 -54.36 58.50 -48.50
C SER A 10 -55.03 57.18 -48.93
N SER A 11 -56.00 56.77 -48.09
CA SER A 11 -57.30 56.12 -48.34
C SER A 11 -57.37 54.83 -49.17
N SER A 12 -57.68 53.66 -48.59
CA SER A 12 -58.98 53.18 -48.05
C SER A 12 -59.63 52.22 -49.04
N ALA A 13 -59.72 50.94 -48.68
CA ALA A 13 -60.98 50.19 -48.59
C ALA A 13 -60.73 48.77 -48.04
N ASP A 14 -61.50 48.45 -46.98
CA ASP A 14 -62.08 47.14 -46.67
C ASP A 14 -61.24 46.01 -46.05
N ARG A 15 -61.18 46.08 -44.71
CA ARG A 15 -61.64 45.04 -43.75
C ARG A 15 -62.56 43.98 -44.39
N LEU A 16 -62.50 42.66 -44.18
CA LEU A 16 -62.06 41.75 -43.11
C LEU A 16 -61.92 40.36 -43.79
N ARG A 17 -61.15 39.36 -43.35
CA ARG A 17 -61.33 38.59 -42.11
C ARG A 17 -60.28 37.45 -42.09
N GLY A 18 -59.65 37.21 -40.94
CA GLY A 18 -59.27 35.87 -40.47
C GLY A 18 -57.86 35.37 -40.81
N SER A 19 -56.93 35.64 -39.90
CA SER A 19 -55.51 35.25 -39.82
C SER A 19 -55.09 33.85 -40.29
N SER A 20 -54.04 33.84 -41.11
CA SER A 20 -53.01 32.79 -41.19
C SER A 20 -52.12 32.85 -39.94
N ILE A 21 -51.87 31.70 -39.30
CA ILE A 21 -50.63 31.43 -38.57
C ILE A 21 -49.91 30.32 -39.35
N ALA A 22 -49.06 30.73 -40.29
CA ALA A 22 -48.05 29.86 -40.88
C ALA A 22 -46.87 29.77 -39.90
N GLY A 23 -46.94 28.82 -38.96
CA GLY A 23 -45.81 28.37 -38.17
C GLY A 23 -45.21 27.12 -38.80
N HIS A 24 -43.92 27.18 -39.12
CA HIS A 24 -43.05 26.12 -39.64
C HIS A 24 -43.47 24.68 -39.31
N ARG A 25 -44.02 23.95 -40.29
CA ARG A 25 -44.02 22.48 -40.33
C ARG A 25 -43.21 22.01 -41.54
N LEU A 26 -41.89 22.13 -41.45
CA LEU A 26 -40.99 21.45 -42.37
C LEU A 26 -40.31 20.29 -41.62
N ARG A 27 -40.42 19.08 -42.22
CA ARG A 27 -39.60 17.87 -41.98
C ARG A 27 -39.89 16.93 -40.80
N LEU A 28 -41.15 16.61 -40.52
CA LEU A 28 -41.50 15.41 -39.71
C LEU A 28 -42.34 14.36 -40.45
N THR A 29 -42.84 14.66 -41.66
CA THR A 29 -43.68 13.76 -42.44
C THR A 29 -42.92 12.72 -43.26
N SER A 30 -41.62 12.93 -43.52
CA SER A 30 -40.81 12.03 -44.34
C SER A 30 -40.35 10.77 -43.58
N LEU A 31 -39.98 10.91 -42.29
CA LEU A 31 -39.52 9.78 -41.48
C LEU A 31 -40.67 8.87 -41.06
N SER A 32 -41.81 9.44 -40.67
CA SER A 32 -43.00 8.64 -40.34
C SER A 32 -43.54 7.90 -41.57
N ALA A 33 -43.58 8.54 -42.74
CA ALA A 33 -43.99 7.88 -43.98
C ALA A 33 -43.01 6.76 -44.41
N LEU A 34 -41.71 6.89 -44.14
CA LEU A 34 -40.71 5.83 -44.37
C LEU A 34 -40.83 4.67 -43.38
N LEU A 35 -41.14 4.96 -42.10
CA LEU A 35 -41.33 3.96 -41.05
C LEU A 35 -42.63 3.15 -41.22
N PHE A 36 -43.67 3.77 -41.80
CA PHE A 36 -44.95 3.13 -42.09
C PHE A 36 -45.12 2.73 -43.56
N ALA A 37 -44.10 2.90 -44.40
CA ALA A 37 -44.12 2.40 -45.77
C ALA A 37 -44.17 0.86 -45.75
N ARG A 38 -45.04 0.27 -46.58
CA ARG A 38 -45.11 -1.20 -46.74
C ARG A 38 -43.75 -1.71 -47.24
N ALA A 39 -42.98 -2.31 -46.34
CA ALA A 39 -41.74 -2.97 -46.69
C ALA A 39 -42.05 -4.06 -47.73
N ARG A 40 -41.49 -3.96 -48.94
CA ARG A 40 -41.47 -5.05 -49.93
C ARG A 40 -40.44 -6.11 -49.55
N THR A 41 -40.37 -6.43 -48.27
CA THR A 41 -39.55 -7.54 -47.77
C THR A 41 -40.28 -8.81 -48.11
N THR A 42 -39.67 -9.65 -48.94
CA THR A 42 -40.19 -10.99 -49.18
C THR A 42 -40.30 -11.72 -47.85
N ASN A 43 -41.26 -12.65 -47.72
CA ASN A 43 -41.40 -13.48 -46.51
C ASN A 43 -40.05 -14.14 -46.13
N LEU A 44 -39.21 -14.44 -47.13
CA LEU A 44 -37.86 -14.94 -46.97
C LEU A 44 -36.92 -13.94 -46.28
N ALA A 45 -36.93 -12.66 -46.67
CA ALA A 45 -36.09 -11.64 -46.04
C ALA A 45 -36.47 -11.42 -44.57
N VAL A 46 -37.77 -11.44 -44.25
CA VAL A 46 -38.26 -11.35 -42.86
C VAL A 46 -37.80 -12.57 -42.06
N LEU A 47 -37.87 -13.77 -42.64
CA LEU A 47 -37.45 -15.01 -41.98
C LEU A 47 -35.94 -15.02 -41.72
N ILE A 48 -35.13 -14.55 -42.68
CA ILE A 48 -33.67 -14.42 -42.53
C ILE A 48 -33.31 -13.39 -41.45
N LEU A 49 -33.92 -12.20 -41.47
CA LEU A 49 -33.63 -11.17 -40.47
C LEU A 49 -34.11 -11.58 -39.07
N SER A 50 -35.26 -12.24 -38.98
CA SER A 50 -35.78 -12.85 -37.75
C SER A 50 -34.83 -13.89 -37.20
N THR A 51 -34.34 -14.82 -38.04
CA THR A 51 -33.40 -15.86 -37.62
C THR A 51 -32.06 -15.30 -37.19
N ILE A 52 -31.51 -14.30 -37.88
CA ILE A 52 -30.28 -13.60 -37.47
C ILE A 52 -30.50 -12.86 -36.14
N CYS A 53 -31.63 -12.18 -35.96
CA CYS A 53 -31.96 -11.49 -34.72
C CYS A 53 -32.11 -12.47 -33.55
N CYS A 54 -32.85 -13.57 -33.75
CA CYS A 54 -33.01 -14.63 -32.77
C CYS A 54 -31.67 -15.29 -32.42
N LEU A 55 -30.80 -15.53 -33.41
CA LEU A 55 -29.46 -16.09 -33.17
C LEU A 55 -28.57 -15.11 -32.42
N SER A 56 -28.62 -13.82 -32.73
CA SER A 56 -27.88 -12.77 -32.03
C SER A 56 -28.36 -12.62 -30.58
N LEU A 57 -29.67 -12.57 -30.37
CA LEU A 57 -30.27 -12.54 -29.02
C LEU A 57 -29.95 -13.82 -28.25
N TYR A 58 -30.02 -14.99 -28.89
CA TYR A 58 -29.61 -16.25 -28.28
C TYR A 58 -28.13 -16.22 -27.88
N LEU A 59 -27.21 -15.81 -28.76
CA LEU A 59 -25.78 -15.78 -28.45
C LEU A 59 -25.43 -14.76 -27.35
N ASN A 60 -26.06 -13.58 -27.34
CA ASN A 60 -25.79 -12.53 -26.35
C ASN A 60 -26.52 -12.75 -25.01
N LEU A 61 -27.71 -13.34 -25.02
CA LEU A 61 -28.50 -13.62 -23.81
C LEU A 61 -28.31 -15.06 -23.31
N ARG A 62 -27.59 -15.92 -24.05
CA ARG A 62 -27.23 -17.27 -23.59
C ARG A 62 -26.50 -17.23 -22.26
N SER A 63 -25.67 -16.21 -21.98
CA SER A 63 -25.04 -16.06 -20.66
C SER A 63 -26.05 -15.80 -19.54
N ILE A 64 -27.17 -15.12 -19.86
CA ILE A 64 -28.24 -14.75 -18.92
C ILE A 64 -29.21 -15.92 -18.70
N PHE A 65 -29.54 -16.71 -19.73
CA PHE A 65 -30.39 -17.91 -19.58
C PHE A 65 -29.61 -19.17 -19.21
N SER A 66 -28.29 -19.15 -19.35
CA SER A 66 -27.38 -20.16 -18.79
C SER A 66 -27.11 -19.92 -17.29
N ILE A 67 -28.11 -19.44 -16.55
CA ILE A 67 -28.10 -19.35 -15.08
C ILE A 67 -28.14 -20.74 -14.41
N THR A 68 -28.23 -21.83 -15.17
CA THR A 68 -27.90 -23.18 -14.68
C THR A 68 -26.48 -23.66 -15.04
N SER A 69 -25.63 -22.80 -15.61
CA SER A 69 -24.24 -23.16 -15.96
C SER A 69 -23.21 -22.11 -15.57
N PHE A 70 -23.45 -21.37 -14.48
CA PHE A 70 -22.36 -20.94 -13.59
C PHE A 70 -22.16 -21.98 -12.47
N ARG A 71 -22.24 -23.27 -12.82
CA ARG A 71 -21.30 -24.24 -12.24
C ARG A 71 -20.02 -24.04 -13.04
N SER A 72 -19.02 -23.52 -12.35
CA SER A 72 -17.61 -23.62 -12.72
C SER A 72 -17.34 -24.77 -13.68
N GLN A 73 -16.66 -24.51 -14.80
CA GLN A 73 -15.85 -25.53 -15.45
C GLN A 73 -14.87 -26.08 -14.40
N LEU A 74 -15.32 -27.16 -13.77
CA LEU A 74 -14.58 -28.02 -12.87
C LEU A 74 -14.47 -29.35 -13.63
N ASP A 75 -13.93 -29.29 -14.84
CA ASP A 75 -13.34 -30.46 -15.52
C ASP A 75 -11.91 -30.70 -15.03
N PHE A 76 -11.60 -30.26 -13.81
CA PHE A 76 -10.69 -31.01 -12.98
C PHE A 76 -11.45 -32.25 -12.51
N ARG A 77 -11.07 -33.42 -13.04
CA ARG A 77 -11.15 -34.66 -12.24
C ARG A 77 -10.74 -34.29 -10.80
N PRO A 78 -11.37 -34.83 -9.74
CA PRO A 78 -10.77 -34.78 -8.42
C PRO A 78 -9.51 -35.66 -8.43
N SER A 79 -8.46 -35.20 -9.10
CA SER A 79 -7.10 -35.68 -8.97
C SER A 79 -6.61 -35.14 -7.64
N GLU A 80 -7.04 -35.81 -6.58
CA GLU A 80 -6.74 -35.44 -5.19
C GLU A 80 -7.29 -34.05 -4.80
N PRO A 81 -7.58 -33.78 -3.51
CA PRO A 81 -7.70 -32.40 -3.08
C PRO A 81 -6.44 -31.65 -3.54
N PRO A 82 -6.56 -30.44 -4.12
CA PRO A 82 -5.37 -29.66 -4.48
C PRO A 82 -4.46 -29.62 -3.26
N PHE A 83 -3.20 -30.03 -3.44
CA PHE A 83 -2.25 -30.10 -2.35
C PHE A 83 -2.31 -28.79 -1.56
N SER A 84 -2.71 -28.88 -0.30
CA SER A 84 -2.72 -27.72 0.58
C SER A 84 -1.33 -27.07 0.50
N PRO A 85 -1.22 -25.76 0.19
CA PRO A 85 0.09 -25.09 0.15
C PRO A 85 0.83 -25.25 1.49
N PHE A 86 0.09 -25.52 2.57
CA PHE A 86 0.60 -25.84 3.90
C PHE A 86 1.32 -27.20 4.01
N ARG A 87 1.25 -28.09 3.01
CA ARG A 87 1.93 -29.40 3.04
C ARG A 87 3.45 -29.27 2.89
N THR A 88 3.93 -28.22 2.22
CA THR A 88 5.35 -27.89 2.11
C THR A 88 5.84 -27.01 3.26
N HIS A 89 4.92 -26.49 4.09
CA HIS A 89 5.32 -25.87 5.35
C HIS A 89 5.80 -27.01 6.27
N PRO A 90 7.06 -26.98 6.74
CA PRO A 90 7.48 -27.91 7.76
C PRO A 90 6.54 -27.74 8.96
N VAL A 91 6.16 -28.85 9.60
CA VAL A 91 5.54 -28.81 10.93
C VAL A 91 6.42 -27.89 11.75
N SER A 92 5.88 -26.74 12.19
CA SER A 92 6.69 -25.69 12.80
C SER A 92 7.64 -26.34 13.81
N PRO A 93 8.97 -26.18 13.67
CA PRO A 93 9.81 -26.32 14.84
C PRO A 93 9.13 -25.41 15.86
N SER A 94 8.64 -25.99 16.95
CA SER A 94 8.02 -25.17 17.98
C SER A 94 9.16 -24.39 18.60
N PHE A 95 9.57 -23.29 17.96
CA PHE A 95 10.34 -22.24 18.57
C PHE A 95 9.42 -21.47 19.53
N SER A 96 8.67 -22.21 20.35
CA SER A 96 7.80 -21.73 21.41
C SER A 96 8.57 -20.93 22.45
N GLN A 97 9.90 -21.08 22.48
CA GLN A 97 10.79 -20.21 23.23
C GLN A 97 10.70 -18.74 22.78
N PHE A 98 10.41 -18.47 21.50
CA PHE A 98 10.27 -17.09 21.03
C PHE A 98 8.93 -16.54 21.49
N THR A 99 9.00 -15.52 22.34
CA THR A 99 7.82 -14.83 22.86
C THR A 99 7.86 -13.33 22.61
N ARG A 100 9.02 -12.80 22.21
CA ARG A 100 9.22 -11.37 21.97
C ARG A 100 9.60 -11.12 20.51
N LEU A 101 8.88 -10.21 19.88
CA LEU A 101 9.17 -9.71 18.54
C LEU A 101 9.96 -8.40 18.64
N VAL A 102 11.17 -8.38 18.09
CA VAL A 102 11.98 -7.17 17.91
C VAL A 102 11.94 -6.77 16.45
N ILE A 103 11.54 -5.54 16.14
CA ILE A 103 11.34 -5.06 14.77
C ILE A 103 12.32 -3.94 14.46
N VAL A 104 13.00 -4.04 13.32
CA VAL A 104 13.75 -2.92 12.71
C VAL A 104 13.07 -2.54 11.39
N PRO A 105 12.29 -1.46 11.36
CA PRO A 105 11.68 -0.95 10.13
C PRO A 105 12.72 -0.36 9.19
N GLY A 106 12.67 -0.76 7.93
CA GLY A 106 13.53 -0.27 6.85
C GLY A 106 13.22 1.17 6.47
N HIS A 107 14.26 1.93 6.13
CA HIS A 107 14.17 3.33 5.70
C HIS A 107 15.00 3.65 4.44
N ALA A 108 15.96 2.78 4.12
CA ALA A 108 16.89 2.86 3.00
C ALA A 108 17.35 1.44 2.63
N ILE A 109 18.08 1.30 1.53
CA ILE A 109 18.59 0.00 1.09
C ILE A 109 20.11 0.03 1.04
N TYR A 110 20.75 -0.85 1.82
CA TYR A 110 22.19 -1.06 1.75
C TYR A 110 22.54 -1.94 0.54
N ILE A 111 23.40 -1.47 -0.35
CA ILE A 111 23.82 -2.18 -1.57
C ILE A 111 25.26 -2.72 -1.50
N GLY A 112 25.98 -2.43 -0.42
CA GLY A 112 27.35 -2.90 -0.26
C GLY A 112 27.46 -4.42 -0.21
N ALA A 113 28.53 -4.92 -0.83
CA ALA A 113 28.78 -6.36 -0.99
C ALA A 113 29.65 -6.96 0.11
N ASN A 114 30.59 -6.18 0.67
CA ASN A 114 31.48 -6.63 1.74
C ASN A 114 31.93 -5.45 2.62
N PRO A 115 31.59 -5.42 3.92
CA PRO A 115 31.97 -4.31 4.80
C PRO A 115 33.48 -4.25 5.09
N ALA A 116 34.23 -5.33 4.83
CA ALA A 116 35.68 -5.31 4.94
C ALA A 116 36.36 -4.57 3.78
N LEU A 117 35.65 -4.37 2.67
CA LEU A 117 36.12 -3.66 1.48
C LEU A 117 35.40 -2.31 1.29
N HIS A 118 34.23 -2.13 1.91
CA HIS A 118 33.35 -0.98 1.76
C HIS A 118 32.88 -0.49 3.12
N ASP A 119 33.13 0.77 3.45
CA ASP A 119 32.66 1.36 4.72
C ASP A 119 31.12 1.46 4.71
N PRO A 120 30.40 0.80 5.64
CA PRO A 120 28.96 0.93 5.74
C PRO A 120 28.48 2.36 6.03
N LEU A 121 29.36 3.27 6.48
CA LEU A 121 29.02 4.69 6.65
C LEU A 121 29.12 5.51 5.35
N ASP A 122 29.72 4.96 4.28
CA ASP A 122 29.80 5.65 2.99
C ASP A 122 28.41 5.71 2.32
N PRO A 123 27.86 6.91 2.04
CA PRO A 123 26.59 7.06 1.33
C PRO A 123 26.50 6.36 -0.02
N LYS A 124 27.61 6.07 -0.69
CA LYS A 124 27.63 5.33 -1.97
C LYS A 124 27.17 3.88 -1.82
N GLU A 125 27.28 3.32 -0.62
CA GLU A 125 26.84 1.96 -0.31
C GLU A 125 25.34 1.90 0.02
N TRP A 126 24.61 3.01 -0.11
CA TRP A 126 23.19 3.11 0.23
C TRP A 126 22.38 3.76 -0.89
N ILE A 127 21.18 3.23 -1.10
CA ILE A 127 20.13 3.91 -1.85
C ILE A 127 19.30 4.72 -0.86
N LEU A 128 19.52 6.03 -0.87
CA LEU A 128 18.94 7.02 0.04
C LEU A 128 17.92 7.91 -0.68
N GLU A 129 16.95 8.42 0.07
CA GLU A 129 16.17 9.58 -0.35
C GLU A 129 17.01 10.86 -0.27
N PRO A 130 16.66 11.91 -1.05
CA PRO A 130 17.42 13.16 -1.05
C PRO A 130 17.61 13.79 0.33
N TYR A 131 16.63 13.66 1.23
CA TYR A 131 16.74 14.20 2.59
C TYR A 131 17.62 13.36 3.51
N GLN A 132 17.79 12.06 3.22
CA GLN A 132 18.61 11.13 4.02
C GLN A 132 20.10 11.25 3.67
N ALA A 133 20.41 11.73 2.46
CA ALA A 133 21.75 11.95 1.94
C ALA A 133 22.31 13.36 2.23
N ARG A 134 21.57 14.22 2.96
CA ARG A 134 22.08 15.54 3.37
C ARG A 134 23.30 15.37 4.29
N HIS A 135 24.19 16.38 4.24
CA HIS A 135 25.49 16.54 4.91
C HIS A 135 25.81 15.58 6.08
N PRO A 136 27.07 15.10 6.22
CA PRO A 136 27.48 14.33 7.39
C PRO A 136 27.18 15.06 8.72
N PRO A 137 26.66 14.35 9.74
CA PRO A 137 26.19 12.96 9.69
C PRO A 137 24.89 12.76 8.89
N SER A 138 24.96 11.81 7.94
CA SER A 138 23.81 11.33 7.18
C SER A 138 22.91 10.42 8.04
N SER A 139 21.71 10.09 7.55
CA SER A 139 20.81 9.17 8.27
C SER A 139 21.37 7.73 8.41
N ILE A 140 22.48 7.41 7.75
CA ILE A 140 23.12 6.09 7.73
C ILE A 140 23.55 5.65 9.12
N GLY A 141 24.14 6.56 9.91
CA GLY A 141 24.57 6.28 11.27
C GLY A 141 23.42 5.77 12.14
N ALA A 142 22.23 6.38 12.01
CA ALA A 142 21.02 5.88 12.67
C ALA A 142 20.64 4.49 12.18
N PHE A 143 20.61 4.23 10.87
CA PHE A 143 20.22 2.91 10.36
C PHE A 143 21.11 1.79 10.90
N ILE A 144 22.43 2.00 10.90
CA ILE A 144 23.39 1.06 11.49
C ILE A 144 23.14 0.91 12.99
N LYS A 145 22.89 2.03 13.70
CA LYS A 145 22.61 2.00 15.13
C LYS A 145 21.31 1.27 15.46
N HIS A 146 20.28 1.38 14.61
CA HIS A 146 19.03 0.60 14.73
C HIS A 146 19.33 -0.89 14.66
N ILE A 147 20.09 -1.32 13.64
CA ILE A 147 20.51 -2.71 13.45
C ILE A 147 21.32 -3.21 14.65
N GLN A 148 22.34 -2.46 15.09
CA GLN A 148 23.17 -2.82 16.24
C GLN A 148 22.38 -2.93 17.53
N THR A 149 21.49 -1.96 17.80
CA THR A 149 20.67 -1.95 19.02
C THR A 149 19.69 -3.12 19.04
N ALA A 150 19.13 -3.48 17.89
CA ALA A 150 18.27 -4.64 17.76
C ALA A 150 19.02 -5.95 17.97
N ALA A 151 20.20 -6.09 17.36
CA ALA A 151 21.06 -7.26 17.59
C ALA A 151 21.45 -7.39 19.07
N ASN A 152 21.85 -6.31 19.72
CA ASN A 152 22.18 -6.33 21.16
C ASN A 152 20.96 -6.66 22.05
N THR A 153 19.76 -6.22 21.64
CA THR A 153 18.52 -6.55 22.35
C THR A 153 18.24 -8.06 22.27
N VAL A 154 18.41 -8.66 21.09
CA VAL A 154 18.19 -10.10 20.87
C VAL A 154 19.31 -10.96 21.46
N SER A 155 20.57 -10.54 21.39
CA SER A 155 21.68 -11.28 21.98
C SER A 155 21.56 -11.43 23.50
N SER A 156 20.86 -10.50 24.14
CA SER A 156 20.63 -10.48 25.59
C SER A 156 19.34 -11.19 26.02
N ASP A 157 18.52 -11.65 25.05
CA ASP A 157 17.20 -12.23 25.29
C ASP A 157 16.97 -13.43 24.34
N PRO A 158 17.25 -14.67 24.80
CA PRO A 158 17.04 -15.88 23.99
C PRO A 158 15.59 -16.09 23.51
N SER A 159 14.62 -15.42 24.15
CA SER A 159 13.20 -15.47 23.77
C SER A 159 12.81 -14.45 22.69
N ALA A 160 13.75 -13.60 22.27
CA ALA A 160 13.53 -12.59 21.25
C ALA A 160 13.86 -13.11 19.84
N LEU A 161 12.98 -12.78 18.89
CA LEU A 161 13.19 -12.93 17.45
C LEU A 161 13.30 -11.55 16.81
N LEU A 162 14.37 -11.34 16.05
CA LEU A 162 14.60 -10.14 15.26
C LEU A 162 13.94 -10.25 13.89
N VAL A 163 13.06 -9.32 13.56
CA VAL A 163 12.47 -9.16 12.23
C VAL A 163 12.93 -7.83 11.65
N TYR A 164 13.76 -7.88 10.62
CA TYR A 164 13.98 -6.72 9.75
C TYR A 164 12.78 -6.62 8.82
N SER A 165 12.12 -5.45 8.74
CA SER A 165 10.89 -5.30 7.95
C SER A 165 11.02 -4.18 6.94
N GLY A 166 10.52 -4.39 5.73
CA GLY A 166 10.57 -3.42 4.64
C GLY A 166 10.77 -4.09 3.29
N GLY A 167 9.93 -3.75 2.32
CA GLY A 167 9.89 -4.37 1.01
C GLY A 167 10.79 -3.70 -0.03
N GLN A 168 10.51 -3.99 -1.31
CA GLN A 168 11.19 -3.42 -2.47
C GLN A 168 10.60 -2.04 -2.80
N THR A 169 10.97 -1.03 -2.01
CA THR A 169 10.39 0.33 -2.13
C THR A 169 11.12 1.24 -3.12
N ARG A 170 12.28 0.81 -3.64
CA ARG A 170 13.16 1.60 -4.52
C ARG A 170 13.39 0.88 -5.85
N PRO A 171 12.99 1.47 -6.99
CA PRO A 171 13.30 0.92 -8.31
C PRO A 171 14.81 0.75 -8.55
N GLN A 172 15.63 1.65 -8.00
CA GLN A 172 17.09 1.63 -8.15
C GLN A 172 17.75 0.42 -7.48
N ALA A 173 17.07 -0.22 -6.53
CA ALA A 173 17.60 -1.33 -5.74
C ALA A 173 17.44 -2.71 -6.41
N ASN A 174 16.93 -2.73 -7.64
CA ASN A 174 16.61 -3.96 -8.37
C ASN A 174 15.78 -4.91 -7.49
N GLN A 175 16.27 -6.11 -7.19
CA GLN A 175 15.56 -7.11 -6.40
C GLN A 175 15.72 -6.95 -4.87
N SER A 176 16.52 -5.98 -4.40
CA SER A 176 16.78 -5.83 -2.96
C SER A 176 15.60 -5.20 -2.21
N THR A 177 15.28 -5.79 -1.07
CA THR A 177 14.34 -5.25 -0.08
C THR A 177 15.09 -4.46 0.98
N GLU A 178 14.42 -3.53 1.65
CA GLU A 178 14.99 -2.85 2.82
C GLU A 178 15.35 -3.88 3.91
N ALA A 179 14.43 -4.79 4.25
CA ALA A 179 14.63 -5.86 5.23
C ALA A 179 15.83 -6.76 4.91
N GLY A 180 15.89 -7.27 3.68
CA GLY A 180 16.97 -8.13 3.21
C GLY A 180 18.32 -7.42 3.22
N SER A 181 18.35 -6.13 2.90
CA SER A 181 19.58 -5.34 2.97
C SER A 181 20.09 -5.14 4.40
N TYR A 182 19.19 -4.91 5.35
CA TYR A 182 19.56 -4.72 6.75
C TYR A 182 20.02 -6.03 7.39
N SER A 183 19.31 -7.13 7.11
CA SER A 183 19.72 -8.47 7.57
C SER A 183 21.09 -8.85 7.02
N ARG A 184 21.34 -8.60 5.72
CA ARG A 184 22.64 -8.85 5.10
C ARG A 184 23.75 -8.03 5.75
N LEU A 185 23.54 -6.72 5.94
CA LEU A 185 24.52 -5.86 6.61
C LEU A 185 24.82 -6.34 8.03
N ALA A 186 23.79 -6.71 8.80
CA ALA A 186 23.95 -7.21 10.16
C ALA A 186 24.79 -8.49 10.22
N ASN A 187 24.53 -9.42 9.30
CA ASN A 187 25.29 -10.66 9.18
C ASN A 187 26.75 -10.38 8.78
N GLN A 188 26.97 -9.50 7.81
CA GLN A 188 28.31 -9.10 7.39
C GLN A 188 29.11 -8.40 8.50
N MET A 189 28.44 -7.72 9.43
CA MET A 189 29.03 -7.11 10.62
C MET A 189 29.25 -8.11 11.77
N GLY A 190 28.96 -9.40 11.59
CA GLY A 190 29.08 -10.43 12.63
C GLY A 190 28.12 -10.23 13.82
N LEU A 191 27.00 -9.52 13.60
CA LEU A 191 26.04 -9.24 14.69
C LEU A 191 25.19 -10.46 15.05
N HIS A 192 24.86 -11.29 14.07
CA HIS A 192 24.05 -12.51 14.28
C HIS A 192 24.85 -13.62 14.97
N ASP A 193 26.18 -13.60 14.88
CA ASP A 193 27.07 -14.56 15.57
C ASP A 193 26.99 -14.44 17.10
N LYS A 194 26.48 -13.30 17.60
CA LYS A 194 26.29 -13.04 19.03
C LYS A 194 24.98 -13.61 19.57
N PHE A 195 24.12 -14.17 18.71
CA PHE A 195 22.83 -14.72 19.12
C PHE A 195 23.02 -16.14 19.67
N SER A 196 22.28 -16.48 20.72
CA SER A 196 22.37 -17.80 21.36
C SER A 196 21.99 -18.94 20.41
N LEU A 197 21.07 -18.69 19.47
CA LEU A 197 20.66 -19.65 18.43
C LEU A 197 21.17 -19.22 17.04
N GLY A 198 22.16 -18.33 16.99
CA GLY A 198 22.73 -17.78 15.76
C GLY A 198 21.66 -17.16 14.84
N ALA A 199 21.83 -17.37 13.54
CA ALA A 199 20.95 -16.83 12.50
C ALA A 199 19.46 -17.21 12.64
N LEU A 200 19.11 -18.25 13.41
CA LEU A 200 17.70 -18.63 13.64
C LEU A 200 16.94 -17.62 14.52
N GLN A 201 17.63 -16.70 15.20
CA GLN A 201 16.98 -15.60 15.93
C GLN A 201 16.74 -14.35 15.06
N ALA A 202 16.95 -14.44 13.75
CA ALA A 202 16.64 -13.36 12.83
C ALA A 202 15.91 -13.85 11.57
N THR A 203 14.99 -13.04 11.07
CA THR A 203 14.33 -13.23 9.76
C THR A 203 14.03 -11.87 9.13
N THR A 204 13.60 -11.90 7.87
CA THR A 204 13.10 -10.73 7.14
C THR A 204 11.58 -10.79 6.95
N GLU A 205 10.99 -9.60 6.86
CA GLU A 205 9.63 -9.32 6.39
C GLU A 205 9.79 -8.40 5.16
N ASP A 206 9.53 -8.94 3.97
CA ASP A 206 9.97 -8.34 2.70
C ASP A 206 8.85 -7.62 1.93
N PHE A 207 7.71 -7.34 2.56
CA PHE A 207 6.52 -6.78 1.90
C PHE A 207 6.03 -5.44 2.47
N ALA A 208 6.50 -5.00 3.64
CA ALA A 208 6.07 -3.72 4.19
C ALA A 208 6.42 -2.54 3.27
N LEU A 209 5.47 -1.62 3.11
CA LEU A 209 5.61 -0.43 2.25
C LEU A 209 5.54 0.88 3.04
N ASP A 210 5.15 0.82 4.31
CA ASP A 210 5.04 1.96 5.23
C ASP A 210 5.14 1.50 6.69
N SER A 211 5.05 2.44 7.64
CA SER A 211 5.18 2.12 9.07
C SER A 211 4.08 1.23 9.63
N TRP A 212 2.87 1.27 9.07
CA TRP A 212 1.75 0.41 9.49
C TRP A 212 2.05 -1.04 9.12
N THR A 213 2.34 -1.26 7.82
CA THR A 213 2.68 -2.57 7.30
C THR A 213 3.96 -3.13 7.91
N ASN A 214 4.95 -2.29 8.23
CA ASN A 214 6.14 -2.72 8.98
C ASN A 214 5.77 -3.40 10.31
N LEU A 215 4.77 -2.86 11.02
CA LEU A 215 4.36 -3.42 12.31
C LEU A 215 3.53 -4.70 12.12
N ILE A 216 2.41 -4.61 11.41
CA ILE A 216 1.46 -5.73 11.33
C ILE A 216 2.00 -6.91 10.53
N TYR A 217 2.79 -6.67 9.47
CA TYR A 217 3.42 -7.76 8.72
C TYR A 217 4.55 -8.43 9.50
N SER A 218 5.26 -7.70 10.36
CA SER A 218 6.24 -8.33 11.26
C SER A 218 5.56 -9.26 12.26
N VAL A 219 4.37 -8.91 12.76
CA VAL A 219 3.57 -9.79 13.64
C VAL A 219 3.13 -11.04 12.87
N ALA A 220 2.63 -10.88 11.64
CA ALA A 220 2.24 -11.99 10.78
C ALA A 220 3.44 -12.90 10.44
N ARG A 221 4.60 -12.30 10.17
CA ARG A 221 5.85 -13.01 9.88
C ARG A 221 6.38 -13.77 11.09
N PHE A 222 6.28 -13.18 12.29
CA PHE A 222 6.61 -13.86 13.54
C PHE A 222 5.76 -15.12 13.73
N LYS A 223 4.45 -15.04 13.47
CA LYS A 223 3.54 -16.21 13.53
C LYS A 223 3.92 -17.28 12.51
N GLU A 224 4.26 -16.91 11.27
CA GLU A 224 4.74 -17.86 10.26
C GLU A 224 6.05 -18.56 10.70
N TYR A 225 6.95 -17.83 11.35
CA TYR A 225 8.26 -18.34 11.73
C TYR A 225 8.23 -19.21 12.99
N THR A 226 7.38 -18.86 13.97
CA THR A 226 7.37 -19.46 15.31
C THR A 226 6.17 -20.35 15.58
N GLY A 227 5.10 -20.23 14.79
CA GLY A 227 3.83 -20.90 15.01
C GLY A 227 2.91 -20.23 16.04
N SER A 228 3.34 -19.14 16.71
CA SER A 228 2.52 -18.39 17.68
C SER A 228 2.64 -16.87 17.49
N TYR A 229 1.66 -16.09 17.95
CA TYR A 229 1.80 -14.62 17.97
C TYR A 229 2.73 -14.18 19.12
N PRO A 230 3.45 -13.05 18.98
CA PRO A 230 4.34 -12.59 20.03
C PRO A 230 3.57 -12.12 21.26
N LYS A 231 4.13 -12.34 22.45
CA LYS A 231 3.63 -11.80 23.72
C LYS A 231 4.06 -10.35 23.92
N GLN A 232 5.23 -9.96 23.42
CA GLN A 232 5.76 -8.60 23.54
C GLN A 232 6.31 -8.10 22.20
N ILE A 233 6.11 -6.81 21.90
CA ILE A 233 6.69 -6.15 20.72
C ILE A 233 7.69 -5.10 21.18
N THR A 234 8.86 -5.04 20.53
CA THR A 234 9.82 -3.96 20.65
C THR A 234 10.18 -3.44 19.26
N VAL A 235 9.85 -2.19 18.96
CA VAL A 235 10.23 -1.54 17.70
C VAL A 235 11.45 -0.66 17.93
N ILE A 236 12.44 -0.75 17.05
CA ILE A 236 13.67 0.04 17.10
C ILE A 236 13.76 0.86 15.81
N GLY A 237 13.73 2.19 15.92
CA GLY A 237 13.72 3.08 14.77
C GLY A 237 13.94 4.54 15.16
N HIS A 238 13.67 5.47 14.25
CA HIS A 238 13.82 6.91 14.54
C HIS A 238 12.93 7.39 15.68
N ALA A 239 13.46 8.14 16.64
CA ALA A 239 12.70 8.55 17.83
C ALA A 239 11.52 9.45 17.47
N VAL A 240 11.66 10.30 16.43
CA VAL A 240 10.55 11.13 15.92
C VAL A 240 9.30 10.30 15.57
N LYS A 241 9.44 9.02 15.20
CA LYS A 241 8.33 8.13 14.83
C LYS A 241 7.67 7.45 16.03
N ALA A 242 8.25 7.54 17.23
CA ALA A 242 7.78 6.83 18.42
C ALA A 242 6.31 7.15 18.74
N LYS A 243 5.94 8.44 18.64
CA LYS A 243 4.56 8.88 18.90
C LYS A 243 3.55 8.19 17.97
N ARG A 244 3.83 8.16 16.66
CA ARG A 244 2.96 7.48 15.68
C ARG A 244 2.80 6.00 15.97
N PHE A 245 3.87 5.30 16.34
CA PHE A 245 3.78 3.87 16.64
C PHE A 245 2.96 3.60 17.91
N ASN A 246 3.16 4.38 18.97
CA ASN A 246 2.48 4.17 20.25
C ASN A 246 1.01 4.61 20.23
N GLU A 247 0.70 5.76 19.65
CA GLU A 247 -0.63 6.38 19.74
C GLU A 247 -1.55 5.95 18.60
N LEU A 248 -1.00 5.65 17.42
CA LEU A 248 -1.78 5.29 16.23
C LEU A 248 -1.65 3.80 15.91
N HIS A 249 -0.47 3.31 15.51
CA HIS A 249 -0.33 1.94 15.00
C HIS A 249 -0.63 0.87 16.07
N ARG A 250 -0.04 0.98 17.26
CA ARG A 250 -0.32 0.07 18.37
C ARG A 250 -1.81 0.07 18.72
N LYS A 251 -2.42 1.25 18.78
CA LYS A 251 -3.86 1.43 19.07
C LYS A 251 -4.73 0.77 18.00
N ALA A 252 -4.42 0.97 16.73
CA ALA A 252 -5.13 0.38 15.60
C ALA A 252 -5.11 -1.16 15.58
N MET A 253 -4.03 -1.74 16.09
CA MET A 253 -3.89 -3.19 16.33
C MET A 253 -4.51 -3.65 17.65
N LYS A 254 -5.04 -2.74 18.48
CA LYS A 254 -5.48 -3.02 19.86
C LYS A 254 -4.42 -3.76 20.68
N TRP A 255 -3.14 -3.46 20.44
CA TRP A 255 -2.05 -4.12 21.16
C TRP A 255 -1.89 -3.47 22.55
N PRO A 256 -1.81 -4.25 23.65
CA PRO A 256 -1.72 -3.66 24.98
C PRO A 256 -0.44 -2.84 25.18
N GLU A 257 -0.57 -1.71 25.88
CA GLU A 257 0.49 -0.72 26.04
C GLU A 257 1.67 -1.29 26.83
N GLU A 258 1.39 -2.05 27.89
CA GLU A 258 2.38 -2.72 28.72
C GLU A 258 3.18 -3.81 27.99
N ARG A 259 2.68 -4.26 26.83
CA ARG A 259 3.33 -5.27 25.96
C ARG A 259 3.91 -4.68 24.68
N PHE A 260 4.00 -3.35 24.59
CA PHE A 260 4.57 -2.64 23.44
C PHE A 260 5.67 -1.67 23.89
N LYS A 261 6.86 -1.79 23.31
CA LYS A 261 7.99 -0.89 23.58
C LYS A 261 8.50 -0.28 22.28
N TYR A 262 8.78 1.02 22.30
CA TYR A 262 9.48 1.71 21.22
C TYR A 262 10.84 2.22 21.72
N ILE A 263 11.92 1.88 21.03
CA ILE A 263 13.26 2.40 21.29
C ILE A 263 13.60 3.37 20.15
N GLY A 264 13.58 4.66 20.48
CA GLY A 264 13.90 5.74 19.56
C GLY A 264 15.40 5.99 19.49
N ILE A 265 15.94 6.03 18.28
CA ILE A 265 17.34 6.34 17.98
C ILE A 265 17.37 7.37 16.86
N ASP A 266 17.83 8.57 17.16
CA ASP A 266 17.93 9.65 16.19
C ASP A 266 19.25 9.60 15.42
N PRO A 267 19.25 10.06 14.15
CA PRO A 267 20.46 10.09 13.32
C PRO A 267 21.52 11.05 13.82
N ILE A 268 21.13 12.00 14.66
CA ILE A 268 21.98 13.07 15.15
C ILE A 268 21.90 13.04 16.68
N ASP A 269 22.92 12.48 17.33
CA ASP A 269 23.11 12.74 18.76
C ASP A 269 23.80 14.10 18.90
N LEU A 270 23.00 15.17 18.94
CA LEU A 270 23.49 16.54 19.04
C LEU A 270 24.45 16.73 20.24
N ASN A 271 24.27 15.95 21.32
CA ASN A 271 25.13 16.05 22.50
C ASN A 271 26.53 15.49 22.23
N GLN A 272 26.65 14.49 21.35
CA GLN A 272 27.93 13.87 21.00
C GLN A 272 28.71 14.72 19.96
N PHE A 273 28.00 15.42 19.07
CA PHE A 273 28.62 16.26 18.03
C PHE A 273 28.87 17.72 18.46
N ALA A 274 28.10 18.26 19.41
CA ALA A 274 28.27 19.64 19.87
C ALA A 274 29.65 19.94 20.49
N SER A 275 30.36 18.92 20.98
CA SER A 275 31.70 19.07 21.57
C SER A 275 32.84 19.22 20.55
N THR A 276 32.64 18.86 19.27
CA THR A 276 33.71 18.80 18.26
C THR A 276 33.38 19.47 16.93
N SER A 277 32.14 19.95 16.75
CA SER A 277 31.66 20.51 15.49
C SER A 277 31.65 22.04 15.45
N THR A 278 31.82 22.58 14.24
CA THR A 278 31.73 24.02 13.96
C THR A 278 30.29 24.55 14.11
N THR A 279 30.14 25.86 14.33
CA THR A 279 28.83 26.52 14.44
C THR A 279 27.94 26.28 13.22
N LYS A 280 28.53 26.17 12.02
CA LYS A 280 27.81 25.91 10.78
C LYS A 280 27.26 24.48 10.75
N GLU A 281 28.07 23.49 11.11
CA GLU A 281 27.63 22.09 11.20
C GLU A 281 26.50 21.91 12.23
N ILE A 282 26.59 22.57 13.38
CA ILE A 282 25.50 22.55 14.39
C ILE A 282 24.20 23.13 13.82
N SER A 283 24.27 24.19 13.02
CA SER A 283 23.09 24.77 12.36
C SER A 283 22.49 23.82 11.33
N ASP A 284 23.33 23.25 10.45
CA ASP A 284 22.89 22.32 9.41
C ASP A 284 22.22 21.08 10.03
N LEU A 285 22.74 20.59 11.17
CA LEU A 285 22.16 19.47 11.91
C LEU A 285 20.78 19.79 12.51
N LYS A 286 20.61 20.99 13.07
CA LYS A 286 19.30 21.45 13.57
C LYS A 286 18.26 21.56 12.46
N ASP A 287 18.68 21.98 11.27
CA ASP A 287 17.79 22.07 10.11
C ASP A 287 17.36 20.68 9.62
N ILE A 288 18.27 19.71 9.62
CA ILE A 288 17.95 18.30 9.30
C ILE A 288 16.95 17.74 10.32
N GLU A 289 17.22 17.89 11.61
CA GLU A 289 16.34 17.43 12.68
C GLU A 289 14.94 18.06 12.55
N SER A 290 14.87 19.39 12.36
CA SER A 290 13.62 20.11 12.15
C SER A 290 12.85 19.60 10.94
N SER A 291 13.55 19.33 9.84
CA SER A 291 12.96 18.76 8.62
C SER A 291 12.40 17.35 8.85
N MET A 292 13.09 16.52 9.63
CA MET A 292 12.61 15.19 10.00
C MET A 292 11.36 15.25 10.89
N ILE A 293 11.36 16.12 11.90
CA ILE A 293 10.22 16.33 12.80
C ILE A 293 9.00 16.83 12.00
N GLN A 294 9.19 17.80 11.11
CA GLN A 294 8.11 18.35 10.31
C GLN A 294 7.57 17.31 9.31
N GLY A 295 8.46 16.55 8.67
CA GLY A 295 8.10 15.44 7.78
C GLY A 295 7.31 14.36 8.51
N GLU A 296 7.74 13.99 9.72
CA GLU A 296 7.04 13.02 10.55
C GLU A 296 5.69 13.54 11.04
N LYS A 297 5.60 14.80 11.46
CA LYS A 297 4.32 15.44 11.84
C LYS A 297 3.30 15.35 10.71
N LYS A 298 3.71 15.59 9.46
CA LYS A 298 2.81 15.44 8.30
C LYS A 298 2.27 14.01 8.19
N VAL A 299 3.15 13.01 8.28
CA VAL A 299 2.73 11.61 8.13
C VAL A 299 1.92 11.13 9.35
N TYR A 300 2.20 11.64 10.55
CA TYR A 300 1.37 11.41 11.73
C TYR A 300 -0.07 11.86 11.47
N LEU A 301 -0.27 13.09 10.99
CA LEU A 301 -1.59 13.65 10.69
C LEU A 301 -2.30 12.90 9.54
N GLU A 302 -1.56 12.31 8.61
CA GLU A 302 -2.12 11.42 7.58
C GLU A 302 -2.70 10.15 8.22
N PHE A 303 -1.95 9.47 9.11
CA PHE A 303 -2.43 8.26 9.80
C PHE A 303 -3.49 8.55 10.86
N GLU A 304 -3.52 9.73 11.46
CA GLU A 304 -4.57 10.11 12.41
C GLU A 304 -5.96 10.14 11.75
N LYS A 305 -6.01 10.40 10.44
CA LYS A 305 -7.24 10.42 9.63
C LYS A 305 -7.47 9.13 8.84
N ASP A 306 -6.50 8.24 8.85
CA ASP A 306 -6.49 6.99 8.09
C ASP A 306 -5.59 5.98 8.80
N LEU A 307 -6.15 5.42 9.86
CA LEU A 307 -5.46 4.63 10.87
C LEU A 307 -4.81 3.37 10.29
N TYR A 308 -5.39 2.83 9.22
CA TYR A 308 -4.94 1.61 8.52
C TYR A 308 -4.23 1.90 7.19
N GLY A 309 -4.18 3.17 6.76
CA GLY A 309 -3.55 3.62 5.52
C GLY A 309 -4.27 3.19 4.23
N CYS A 310 -5.60 3.10 4.28
CA CYS A 310 -6.46 2.64 3.19
C CYS A 310 -6.98 3.76 2.29
N ASN A 311 -6.93 5.01 2.74
CA ASN A 311 -7.46 6.17 2.02
C ASN A 311 -6.42 6.75 1.05
N LEU A 312 -6.91 7.65 0.17
CA LEU A 312 -6.22 8.13 -1.03
C LEU A 312 -4.71 8.40 -0.84
N SER A 313 -4.31 9.27 0.08
CA SER A 313 -2.90 9.70 0.17
C SER A 313 -1.93 8.57 0.55
N LEU A 314 -2.26 7.79 1.58
CA LEU A 314 -1.44 6.69 2.06
C LEU A 314 -1.50 5.48 1.11
N MET A 315 -2.66 5.20 0.54
CA MET A 315 -2.82 4.18 -0.50
C MET A 315 -1.97 4.51 -1.75
N GLU A 316 -2.02 5.73 -2.26
CA GLU A 316 -1.21 6.14 -3.41
C GLU A 316 0.30 6.08 -3.10
N LYS A 317 0.67 6.40 -1.86
CA LYS A 317 2.06 6.22 -1.38
C LYS A 317 2.49 4.75 -1.39
N ARG A 318 1.61 3.82 -0.97
CA ARG A 318 1.87 2.37 -1.06
C ARG A 318 1.98 1.93 -2.52
N LYS A 319 1.06 2.34 -3.40
CA LYS A 319 1.10 2.03 -4.84
C LYS A 319 2.42 2.50 -5.48
N LYS A 320 2.84 3.74 -5.20
CA LYS A 320 4.11 4.29 -5.71
C LYS A 320 5.33 3.49 -5.26
N ARG A 321 5.30 2.95 -4.04
CA ARG A 321 6.38 2.13 -3.48
C ARG A 321 6.37 0.68 -3.98
N ASN A 322 5.22 0.16 -4.42
CA ASN A 322 5.09 -1.20 -4.94
C ASN A 322 5.30 -1.28 -6.46
N GLY A 323 6.40 -0.72 -6.97
CA GLY A 323 6.72 -0.74 -8.40
C GLY A 323 6.91 -2.16 -8.97
N PHE A 324 7.29 -3.11 -8.11
CA PHE A 324 7.52 -4.52 -8.45
C PHE A 324 6.26 -5.39 -8.37
N ARG A 325 5.10 -4.81 -8.04
CA ARG A 325 3.79 -5.50 -7.99
C ARG A 325 3.82 -6.76 -7.12
N ARG A 326 4.44 -6.67 -5.94
CA ARG A 326 4.49 -7.76 -4.97
C ARG A 326 3.22 -7.79 -4.13
N PHE A 327 2.82 -9.00 -3.74
CA PHE A 327 1.69 -9.27 -2.86
C PHE A 327 2.18 -10.06 -1.65
N HIS A 328 1.76 -9.66 -0.45
CA HIS A 328 2.14 -10.37 0.76
C HIS A 328 1.29 -11.64 0.94
N PRO A 329 1.85 -12.73 1.51
CA PRO A 329 1.13 -13.99 1.71
C PRO A 329 0.26 -14.02 2.97
N TYR A 330 0.32 -12.98 3.81
CA TYR A 330 -0.22 -13.01 5.18
C TYR A 330 -1.73 -13.24 5.29
N LEU A 331 -2.53 -12.93 4.25
CA LEU A 331 -3.97 -13.25 4.27
C LEU A 331 -4.25 -14.76 4.30
N ILE A 332 -3.33 -15.56 3.77
CA ILE A 332 -3.43 -17.02 3.71
C ILE A 332 -2.78 -17.64 4.95
N SER A 333 -1.58 -17.19 5.30
CA SER A 333 -0.80 -17.79 6.40
C SER A 333 -1.24 -17.37 7.80
N ASN A 334 -2.00 -16.28 7.92
CA ASN A 334 -2.46 -15.73 9.19
C ASN A 334 -3.99 -15.56 9.21
N PRO A 335 -4.77 -16.66 9.19
CA PRO A 335 -6.24 -16.58 9.16
C PRO A 335 -6.81 -15.86 10.39
N ASP A 336 -6.18 -16.01 11.56
CA ASP A 336 -6.65 -15.45 12.83
C ASP A 336 -6.69 -13.91 12.85
N ILE A 337 -5.84 -13.25 12.05
CA ILE A 337 -5.79 -11.79 11.93
C ILE A 337 -6.16 -11.29 10.54
N ARG A 338 -6.67 -12.17 9.67
CA ARG A 338 -7.04 -11.82 8.30
C ARG A 338 -8.02 -10.65 8.26
N GLY A 339 -9.01 -10.66 9.16
CA GLY A 339 -9.99 -9.58 9.24
C GLY A 339 -9.35 -8.21 9.55
N LEU A 340 -8.30 -8.17 10.38
CA LEU A 340 -7.54 -6.93 10.65
C LEU A 340 -6.65 -6.53 9.46
N LEU A 341 -6.05 -7.50 8.77
CA LEU A 341 -5.22 -7.25 7.58
C LEU A 341 -6.04 -6.65 6.43
N ASP A 342 -7.29 -7.09 6.26
CA ASP A 342 -8.24 -6.59 5.25
C ASP A 342 -9.09 -5.40 5.75
N TRP A 343 -8.88 -4.95 7.01
CA TRP A 343 -9.70 -3.90 7.60
C TRP A 343 -9.37 -2.53 7.01
N CYS A 344 -10.38 -1.93 6.38
CA CYS A 344 -10.33 -0.59 5.81
C CYS A 344 -11.69 0.11 6.04
N PRO A 345 -11.86 0.84 7.16
CA PRO A 345 -13.11 1.52 7.46
C PRO A 345 -13.29 2.72 6.54
N ILE A 346 -14.54 3.01 6.14
CA ILE A 346 -14.86 4.09 5.18
C ILE A 346 -14.42 5.46 5.70
N ASN A 347 -14.55 5.70 7.00
CA ASN A 347 -14.13 6.94 7.64
C ASN A 347 -12.62 6.99 7.96
N GLY A 348 -11.88 5.89 7.69
CA GLY A 348 -10.45 5.76 7.97
C GLY A 348 -10.07 5.56 9.43
N ILE A 349 -10.98 5.73 10.38
CA ILE A 349 -10.64 5.83 11.81
C ILE A 349 -11.35 4.81 12.71
N ASP A 350 -12.40 4.14 12.23
CA ASP A 350 -13.09 3.12 13.03
C ASP A 350 -12.14 1.95 13.34
N GLU A 351 -12.01 1.64 14.62
CA GLU A 351 -11.17 0.55 15.08
C GLU A 351 -11.76 -0.80 14.69
N TYR A 352 -10.91 -1.77 14.34
CA TYR A 352 -11.33 -3.13 14.02
C TYR A 352 -12.06 -3.80 15.19
N GLU A 353 -13.31 -4.23 15.01
CA GLU A 353 -14.15 -4.79 16.08
C GLU A 353 -14.00 -6.31 16.29
N GLY A 354 -13.32 -7.01 15.37
CA GLY A 354 -13.16 -8.46 15.47
C GLY A 354 -12.22 -8.88 16.60
N THR A 355 -12.31 -10.17 16.97
CA THR A 355 -11.43 -10.77 17.98
C THR A 355 -10.00 -10.87 17.47
N LEU A 356 -9.03 -10.50 18.31
CA LEU A 356 -7.61 -10.59 17.99
C LEU A 356 -6.92 -11.58 18.95
N PRO A 357 -5.90 -12.34 18.48
CA PRO A 357 -5.22 -13.35 19.30
C PRO A 357 -4.48 -12.82 20.54
N TRP A 358 -4.30 -11.50 20.62
CA TRP A 358 -3.60 -10.81 21.71
C TRP A 358 -4.49 -9.82 22.46
N ALA A 359 -5.78 -9.70 22.10
CA ALA A 359 -6.72 -8.81 22.78
C ALA A 359 -7.07 -9.34 24.17
#